data_AF-A0A8C9GV95-F1
#
_entry.id   AF-A0A8C9GV95-F1
#
_cell.length_a   1.000
_cell.length_b   1.000
_cell.length_c   1.000
_cell.angle_alpha   90.00
_cell.angle_beta   90.00
_cell.angle_gamma   90.00
#
_symmetry.space_group_name_H-M   'P 1'
#
loop_
_entity.id
_entity.type
_entity.pdbx_description
1 polymer ?
#
loop_
_entity_poly.entity_id
_entity_poly.type
_entity_poly.pdbx_seq_one_letter_code
_entity_poly.pdbx_strand_id
1 'polypeptide(L)' 'KVHGSLARAGKVKNQTPKAEKKVKEKKVPVGRAKKRMLYKRRFLQSFGRRKGPNAK' A
#
# COMPACT_ATOMS: atom_id res chain seq x y z
N LYS A 1 25.18 -0.22 -22.77
CA LYS A 1 24.32 -1.25 -23.41
C LYS A 1 22.90 -0.70 -23.51
N VAL A 2 22.40 -0.39 -24.71
CA VAL A 2 21.05 0.17 -24.87
C VAL A 2 20.05 -0.99 -24.88
N HIS A 3 19.27 -1.12 -23.81
CA HIS A 3 18.38 -2.26 -23.63
C HIS A 3 17.05 -2.04 -24.34
N GLY A 4 16.98 -2.47 -25.61
CA GLY A 4 15.76 -2.68 -26.40
C GLY A 4 15.14 -1.41 -27.00
N SER A 5 14.34 -1.58 -28.06
CA SER A 5 13.64 -0.51 -28.76
C SER A 5 12.65 0.27 -27.87
N LEU A 6 12.47 1.56 -28.20
CA LEU A 6 11.61 2.51 -27.50
C LEU A 6 10.10 2.28 -27.76
N ALA A 7 9.76 1.69 -28.90
CA ALA A 7 8.38 1.60 -29.39
C ALA A 7 7.64 0.30 -29.04
N ARG A 8 8.23 -0.62 -28.27
CA ARG A 8 7.56 -1.89 -27.92
C ARG A 8 6.51 -1.66 -26.84
N ALA A 9 5.24 -1.74 -27.23
CA ALA A 9 4.11 -1.73 -26.31
C ALA A 9 4.27 -2.82 -25.24
N GLY A 10 4.03 -2.46 -23.97
CA GLY A 10 4.04 -3.41 -22.86
C GLY A 10 5.41 -3.93 -22.40
N LYS A 11 6.53 -3.47 -22.98
CA LYS A 11 7.90 -3.93 -22.65
C LYS A 11 8.18 -3.99 -21.14
N VAL A 12 7.86 -2.92 -20.41
CA VAL A 12 8.15 -2.82 -18.98
C VAL A 12 7.27 -3.75 -18.15
N LYS A 13 5.95 -3.79 -18.44
CA LYS A 13 5.00 -4.65 -17.72
C LYS A 13 5.31 -6.14 -17.90
N ASN A 14 5.83 -6.53 -19.06
CA ASN A 14 6.22 -7.91 -19.35
C ASN A 14 7.57 -8.27 -18.74
N GLN A 15 8.45 -7.29 -18.52
CA GLN A 15 9.75 -7.50 -17.89
C GLN A 15 9.67 -7.57 -16.37
N THR A 16 8.71 -6.90 -15.74
CA THR A 16 8.56 -6.94 -14.28
C THR A 16 8.25 -8.36 -13.80
N PRO A 17 8.98 -8.90 -12.80
CA PRO A 17 8.67 -10.21 -12.24
C PRO A 17 7.27 -10.19 -11.62
N LYS A 18 6.51 -11.27 -11.81
CA LYS A 18 5.18 -11.40 -11.20
C LYS A 18 5.33 -11.63 -9.70
N ALA A 19 4.86 -10.68 -8.90
CA ALA A 19 4.80 -10.82 -7.45
C ALA A 19 3.40 -11.30 -7.02
N GLU A 20 3.36 -12.38 -6.26
CA GLU A 20 2.11 -12.87 -5.67
C GLU A 20 1.66 -11.98 -4.49
N LYS A 21 0.35 -11.89 -4.30
CA LYS A 21 -0.21 -11.18 -3.15
C LYS A 21 -0.03 -12.04 -1.91
N LYS A 22 0.50 -11.44 -0.84
CA LYS A 22 0.51 -12.09 0.48
C LYS A 22 -0.91 -12.37 0.95
N VAL A 23 -1.14 -13.57 1.48
CA VAL A 23 -2.39 -13.91 2.18
C VAL A 23 -2.49 -13.02 3.42
N LYS A 24 -3.64 -12.38 3.62
CA LYS A 24 -3.91 -11.64 4.84
C LYS A 24 -4.34 -12.64 5.91
N GLU A 25 -3.60 -12.70 7.02
CA GLU A 25 -3.95 -13.56 8.17
C GLU A 25 -5.36 -13.28 8.71
N LYS A 26 -5.79 -12.01 8.65
CA LYS A 26 -7.11 -11.58 9.12
C LYS A 26 -7.79 -10.67 8.09
N LYS A 27 -9.12 -10.81 7.97
CA LYS A 27 -9.93 -9.92 7.14
C LYS A 27 -9.92 -8.52 7.76
N VAL A 28 -9.66 -7.51 6.93
CA VAL A 28 -9.76 -6.11 7.35
C VAL A 28 -11.25 -5.80 7.59
N PRO A 29 -11.63 -5.19 8.73
CA PRO A 29 -13.02 -4.86 8.99
C PRO A 29 -13.55 -3.88 7.95
N VAL A 30 -14.86 -3.96 7.70
CA VAL A 30 -15.58 -3.13 6.72
C VAL A 30 -16.54 -2.16 7.42
N GLY A 31 -17.00 -1.14 6.69
CA GLY A 31 -18.01 -0.18 7.15
C GLY A 31 -17.63 0.57 8.43
N ARG A 32 -18.55 0.59 9.40
CA ARG A 32 -18.43 1.33 10.66
C ARG A 32 -17.24 0.87 11.51
N ALA A 33 -16.95 -0.43 11.53
CA ALA A 33 -15.82 -0.99 12.28
C ALA A 33 -14.48 -0.45 11.76
N LYS A 34 -14.35 -0.31 10.43
CA LYS A 34 -13.16 0.32 9.80
C LYS A 34 -13.02 1.79 10.20
N LYS A 35 -14.12 2.54 10.18
CA LYS A 35 -14.13 3.96 10.58
C LYS A 35 -13.75 4.14 12.06
N ARG A 36 -14.24 3.28 12.95
CA ARG A 36 -13.87 3.28 14.39
C ARG A 36 -12.37 3.04 14.58
N MET A 37 -11.79 2.05 13.89
CA MET A 37 -10.35 1.77 13.95
C MET A 37 -9.51 2.97 13.48
N LEU A 38 -9.90 3.60 12.35
CA LEU A 38 -9.20 4.77 11.82
C LEU A 38 -9.28 5.96 12.78
N TYR A 39 -10.45 6.21 13.39
CA TYR A 39 -10.62 7.28 14.37
C TYR A 39 -9.72 7.07 15.59
N LYS A 40 -9.74 5.87 16.17
CA LYS A 40 -8.89 5.53 17.32
C LYS A 40 -7.40 5.76 17.01
N ARG A 41 -6.93 5.27 15.86
CA ARG A 41 -5.52 5.40 15.45
C ARG A 41 -5.10 6.85 15.17
N ARG A 42 -5.97 7.67 14.58
CA ARG A 42 -5.63 9.04 14.16
C ARG A 42 -5.78 10.07 15.27
N PHE A 43 -6.81 9.94 16.10
CA PHE A 43 -7.25 11.04 16.98
C PHE A 43 -7.17 10.69 18.46
N LEU A 44 -7.46 9.44 18.86
CA LEU A 44 -7.44 9.06 20.28
C LEU A 44 -6.07 8.62 20.80
N GLN A 45 -5.22 8.01 19.94
CA GLN A 45 -3.98 7.35 20.38
C GLN A 45 -2.70 8.16 20.11
N SER A 46 -2.81 9.38 19.54
CA SER A 46 -1.65 10.22 19.21
C SER A 46 -1.21 11.06 20.42
N PHE A 47 -0.47 10.46 21.35
CA PHE A 47 0.29 11.20 22.36
C PHE A 47 1.63 11.67 21.75
N GLY A 48 1.90 12.98 21.73
CA GLY A 48 3.13 13.57 21.17
C GLY A 48 2.98 14.27 19.81
N ARG A 49 4.10 14.72 19.22
CA ARG A 49 4.11 15.44 17.92
C ARG A 49 3.58 14.54 16.80
N ARG A 50 2.54 15.00 16.09
CA ARG A 50 1.89 14.25 15.01
C ARG A 50 2.87 13.98 13.87
N LYS A 51 3.22 12.70 13.66
CA LYS A 51 3.93 12.22 12.46
C LYS A 51 2.94 11.95 11.32
N GLY A 52 3.44 11.98 10.08
CA GLY A 52 2.64 11.65 8.89
C GLY A 52 2.09 10.22 8.94
N PRO A 53 0.92 9.95 8.30
CA PRO A 53 0.21 8.68 8.42
C PRO A 53 0.95 7.46 7.83
N ASN A 54 1.99 7.69 7.03
CA ASN A 54 2.84 6.67 6.43
C ASN A 54 4.31 7.13 6.45
N ALA A 55 4.72 7.79 7.55
CA ALA A 55 6.13 8.08 7.77
C ALA A 55 6.88 6.76 7.94
N LYS A 56 8.04 6.64 7.25
CA LYS A 56 8.95 5.51 7.40
C LYS A 56 9.64 5.57 8.76
#